data_AF-A0A0C2DWZ7-F1
#
_entry.id   AF-A0A0C2DWZ7-F1
#
_cell.length_a   1.000
_cell.length_b   1.000
_cell.length_c   1.000
_cell.angle_alpha   90.00
_cell.angle_beta   90.00
_cell.angle_gamma   90.00
#
_symmetry.space_group_name_H-M   'P 1'
#
loop_
_entity.id
_entity.type
_entity.pdbx_description
1 polymer ?
#
loop_
_entity_poly.entity_id
_entity_poly.type
_entity_poly.pdbx_seq_one_letter_code
_entity_poly.pdbx_strand_id
1 'polypeptide(L)'
;MDSSSQTPVQIQPGESFAAPQLQDVSIHLTTISTFLDHTPNLPRGVIDSFHALQAAITASCGNCENYLRQRSIVIHGIPELPKTALASVKQADVENKVSKVLDTLGVETRLWAVFRMGRWDDNKSRLTKVIFPLVPTILQFSGEPNR
;
A
#
# COMPACT_ATOMS: atom_id res chain seq x y z
N MET A 1 -22.05 9.51 51.07
CA MET A 1 -21.14 8.60 50.37
C MET A 1 -21.83 8.22 49.07
N ASP A 2 -21.63 9.05 48.05
CA ASP A 2 -22.29 8.90 46.75
C ASP A 2 -21.70 7.72 45.99
N SER A 3 -22.57 6.81 45.59
CA SER A 3 -22.23 5.68 44.72
C SER A 3 -22.54 6.08 43.28
N SER A 4 -21.51 6.51 42.54
CA SER A 4 -21.59 6.69 41.09
C SER A 4 -21.29 5.36 40.40
N SER A 5 -22.32 4.70 39.88
CA SER A 5 -22.19 3.52 39.03
C SER A 5 -21.80 3.95 37.62
N GLN A 6 -20.54 3.71 37.24
CA GLN A 6 -20.03 3.91 35.90
C GLN A 6 -20.53 2.76 35.01
N THR A 7 -21.36 3.08 34.01
CA THR A 7 -21.81 2.11 33.01
C THR A 7 -20.68 1.78 32.03
N PRO A 8 -20.53 0.53 31.56
CA PRO A 8 -19.50 0.17 30.59
C PRO A 8 -19.90 0.72 29.21
N VAL A 9 -19.00 1.49 28.59
CA VAL A 9 -19.13 1.96 27.22
C VAL A 9 -19.09 0.76 26.28
N GLN A 10 -20.24 0.47 25.67
CA GLN A 10 -20.40 -0.58 24.67
C GLN A 10 -19.75 -0.11 23.35
N ILE A 11 -18.56 -0.61 23.06
CA ILE A 11 -17.85 -0.37 21.81
C ILE A 11 -18.58 -1.14 20.70
N GLN A 12 -19.19 -0.43 19.76
CA GLN A 12 -19.80 -1.04 18.58
C GLN A 12 -18.72 -1.52 17.60
N PRO A 13 -18.79 -2.76 17.09
CA PRO A 13 -17.89 -3.24 16.05
C PRO A 13 -18.35 -2.67 14.70
N GLY A 14 -17.70 -1.59 14.25
CA GLY A 14 -18.06 -0.92 13.00
C GLY A 14 -17.20 0.27 12.61
N GLU A 15 -16.35 0.80 13.49
CA GLU A 15 -15.38 1.82 13.09
C GLU A 15 -14.21 1.17 12.37
N SER A 16 -14.29 1.24 11.05
CA SER A 16 -13.13 1.21 10.16
C SER A 16 -12.07 2.13 10.74
N PHE A 17 -10.97 1.55 11.25
CA PHE A 17 -9.72 2.27 11.35
C PHE A 17 -9.32 2.63 9.92
N ALA A 18 -9.78 3.81 9.47
CA ALA A 18 -9.29 4.43 8.26
C ALA A 18 -7.78 4.51 8.42
N ALA A 19 -7.05 4.00 7.42
CA ALA A 19 -5.63 4.26 7.28
C ALA A 19 -5.39 5.78 7.48
N PRO A 20 -4.27 6.21 8.11
CA PRO A 20 -3.96 7.62 8.23
C PRO A 20 -4.09 8.28 6.87
N GLN A 21 -5.03 9.23 6.81
CA GLN A 21 -5.63 9.74 5.59
C GLN A 21 -4.58 10.45 4.73
N LEU A 22 -4.29 9.90 3.55
CA LEU A 22 -3.51 10.59 2.51
C LEU A 22 -4.17 11.92 2.06
N GLN A 23 -5.45 12.13 2.45
CA GLN A 23 -6.21 13.36 2.27
C GLN A 23 -5.68 14.53 3.14
N ASP A 24 -4.98 14.26 4.24
CA ASP A 24 -4.59 15.28 5.22
C ASP A 24 -3.44 16.16 4.71
N VAL A 25 -2.43 15.54 4.09
CA VAL A 25 -1.21 16.23 3.62
C VAL A 25 -1.51 17.20 2.47
N SER A 26 -2.40 16.85 1.54
CA SER A 26 -2.72 17.70 0.39
C SER A 26 -3.44 18.99 0.82
N ILE A 27 -4.31 18.89 1.83
CA ILE A 27 -5.03 20.05 2.40
C ILE A 27 -4.03 20.97 3.10
N HIS A 28 -3.12 20.40 3.90
CA HIS A 28 -2.08 21.17 4.57
C HIS A 28 -1.13 21.87 3.59
N LEU A 29 -0.65 21.18 2.55
CA LEU A 29 0.21 21.81 1.53
C LEU A 29 -0.49 22.95 0.81
N THR A 30 -1.77 22.79 0.50
CA THR A 30 -2.58 23.86 -0.13
C THR A 30 -2.76 25.04 0.83
N THR A 31 -3.00 24.78 2.11
CA THR A 31 -3.15 25.83 3.14
C THR A 31 -1.85 26.60 3.38
N ILE A 32 -0.71 25.91 3.36
CA ILE A 32 0.60 26.55 3.48
C ILE A 32 0.90 27.36 2.21
N SER A 33 0.62 26.83 1.02
CA SER A 33 0.74 27.58 -0.23
C SER A 33 -0.02 28.89 -0.18
N THR A 34 -1.31 28.83 0.18
CA THR A 34 -2.14 30.04 0.25
C THR A 34 -1.63 31.01 1.31
N PHE A 35 -1.18 30.53 2.48
CA PHE A 35 -0.54 31.40 3.47
C PHE A 35 0.70 32.12 2.92
N LEU A 36 1.60 31.39 2.26
CA LEU A 36 2.84 31.95 1.70
C LEU A 36 2.55 32.96 0.58
N ASP A 37 1.53 32.71 -0.25
CA ASP A 37 1.13 33.62 -1.33
C ASP A 37 0.56 34.96 -0.82
N HIS A 38 0.00 34.98 0.39
CA HIS A 38 -0.61 36.18 0.99
C HIS A 38 0.28 36.86 2.03
N THR A 39 1.48 36.32 2.32
CA THR A 39 2.38 36.89 3.32
C THR A 39 3.17 38.07 2.74
N PRO A 40 2.94 39.32 3.20
CA PRO A 40 3.70 40.46 2.72
C PRO A 40 5.17 40.36 3.18
N ASN A 41 6.10 40.77 2.32
CA ASN A 41 7.55 40.79 2.56
C ASN A 41 8.26 39.43 2.54
N LEU A 42 7.62 38.37 2.03
CA LEU A 42 8.29 37.09 1.84
C LEU A 42 9.11 37.09 0.52
N PRO A 43 10.38 36.66 0.52
CA PRO A 43 11.16 36.57 -0.71
C PRO A 43 10.53 35.62 -1.72
N ARG A 44 10.43 36.08 -2.97
CA ARG A 44 9.83 35.31 -4.07
C ARG A 44 10.44 33.91 -4.23
N GLY A 45 11.76 33.80 -4.07
CA GLY A 45 12.46 32.51 -4.17
C GLY A 45 12.01 31.46 -3.16
N VAL A 46 11.53 31.85 -1.97
CA VAL A 46 10.98 30.92 -0.97
C VAL A 46 9.62 30.40 -1.42
N ILE A 47 8.77 31.29 -1.92
CA ILE A 47 7.44 30.95 -2.48
C ILE A 47 7.62 29.99 -3.66
N ASP A 48 8.48 30.34 -4.62
CA ASP A 48 8.74 29.52 -5.81
C ASP A 48 9.33 28.15 -5.44
N SER A 49 10.23 28.09 -4.44
CA SER A 49 10.79 26.83 -3.93
C SER A 49 9.74 25.95 -3.27
N PHE A 50 8.81 26.54 -2.51
CA PHE A 50 7.72 25.79 -1.89
C PHE A 50 6.75 25.24 -2.96
N HIS A 51 6.37 26.04 -3.95
CA HIS A 51 5.55 25.58 -5.08
C HIS A 51 6.22 24.44 -5.85
N ALA A 52 7.53 24.54 -6.10
CA ALA A 52 8.30 23.46 -6.72
C ALA A 52 8.28 22.18 -5.88
N LEU A 53 8.45 22.29 -4.55
CA LEU A 53 8.37 21.16 -3.63
C LEU A 53 6.96 20.54 -3.60
N GLN A 54 5.93 21.36 -3.51
CA GLN A 54 4.53 20.91 -3.54
C GLN A 54 4.21 20.17 -4.84
N ALA A 55 4.66 20.68 -5.98
CA ALA A 55 4.51 20.01 -7.28
C ALA A 55 5.21 18.65 -7.31
N ALA A 56 6.46 18.57 -6.82
CA ALA A 56 7.21 17.31 -6.76
C ALA A 56 6.53 16.26 -5.86
N ILE A 57 6.08 16.67 -4.68
CA ILE A 57 5.35 15.80 -3.74
C ILE A 57 4.04 15.32 -4.35
N THR A 58 3.25 16.23 -4.95
CA THR A 58 1.95 15.90 -5.56
C THR A 58 2.12 14.96 -6.75
N ALA A 59 3.13 15.20 -7.60
CA ALA A 59 3.46 14.33 -8.72
C ALA A 59 3.89 12.92 -8.26
N SER A 60 4.58 12.81 -7.12
CA SER A 60 4.98 11.52 -6.54
C SER A 60 3.83 10.76 -5.88
N CYS A 61 2.86 11.45 -5.28
CA CYS A 61 1.73 10.82 -4.57
C CYS A 61 0.73 10.10 -5.50
N GLY A 62 0.47 10.65 -6.69
CA GLY A 62 -0.30 9.93 -7.74
C GLY A 62 0.48 8.74 -8.34
N ASN A 63 1.78 8.69 -8.10
CA ASN A 63 2.67 7.70 -8.69
C ASN A 63 2.81 6.44 -7.81
N CYS A 64 2.66 6.53 -6.49
CA CYS A 64 2.89 5.39 -5.58
C CYS A 64 1.95 4.20 -5.83
N GLU A 65 0.64 4.42 -5.91
CA GLU A 65 -0.33 3.35 -6.19
C GLU A 65 -0.14 2.76 -7.59
N ASN A 66 0.09 3.62 -8.58
CA ASN A 66 0.41 3.21 -9.95
C ASN A 66 1.70 2.38 -9.99
N TYR A 67 2.71 2.77 -9.22
CA TYR A 67 3.99 2.12 -9.10
C TYR A 67 3.93 0.75 -8.42
N LEU A 68 3.04 0.57 -7.43
CA LEU A 68 2.73 -0.75 -6.87
C LEU A 68 1.91 -1.58 -7.86
N ARG A 69 0.95 -0.96 -8.55
CA ARG A 69 0.07 -1.63 -9.52
C ARG A 69 0.85 -2.19 -10.71
N GLN A 70 1.79 -1.42 -11.28
CA GLN A 70 2.63 -1.83 -12.42
C GLN A 70 3.49 -3.06 -12.13
N ARG A 71 3.80 -3.32 -10.86
CA ARG A 71 4.63 -4.45 -10.42
C ARG A 71 3.83 -5.49 -9.64
N SER A 72 2.52 -5.50 -9.84
CA SER A 72 1.64 -6.45 -9.18
C SER A 72 0.87 -7.29 -10.17
N ILE A 73 0.69 -8.56 -9.82
CA ILE A 73 -0.23 -9.45 -10.51
C ILE A 73 -1.34 -9.86 -9.54
N VAL A 74 -2.44 -10.35 -10.12
CA VAL A 74 -3.56 -10.90 -9.38
C VAL A 74 -3.75 -12.34 -9.81
N ILE A 75 -3.69 -13.26 -8.84
CA ILE A 75 -3.90 -14.69 -9.05
C ILE A 75 -5.28 -15.07 -8.51
N HIS A 76 -6.06 -15.78 -9.32
CA HIS A 76 -7.34 -16.34 -8.90
C HIS A 76 -7.19 -17.82 -8.53
N GLY A 77 -8.07 -18.32 -7.65
CA GLY A 77 -8.19 -19.76 -7.40
C GLY A 77 -7.16 -20.38 -6.44
N ILE A 78 -6.32 -19.60 -5.76
CA ILE A 78 -5.45 -20.16 -4.71
C ILE A 78 -6.33 -20.57 -3.51
N PRO A 79 -6.37 -21.86 -3.10
CA PRO A 79 -7.22 -22.30 -1.99
C PRO A 79 -6.89 -21.60 -0.67
N GLU A 80 -7.91 -21.29 0.13
CA GLU A 80 -7.75 -20.64 1.44
C GLU A 80 -7.83 -21.63 2.60
N LEU A 81 -7.10 -21.36 3.68
CA LEU A 81 -7.27 -22.10 4.94
C LEU A 81 -8.57 -21.70 5.64
N PRO A 82 -9.16 -22.58 6.47
CA PRO A 82 -10.40 -22.30 7.20
C PRO A 82 -10.38 -20.95 7.92
N LYS A 83 -11.53 -20.29 7.99
CA LYS A 83 -11.69 -18.98 8.65
C LYS A 83 -11.20 -18.99 10.11
N THR A 84 -11.32 -20.12 10.77
CA THR A 84 -10.89 -20.38 12.15
C THR A 84 -9.37 -20.40 12.34
N ALA A 85 -8.58 -20.52 11.27
CA ALA A 85 -7.12 -20.46 11.35
C ALA A 85 -6.64 -19.08 11.85
N LEU A 86 -5.47 -19.04 12.47
CA LEU A 86 -4.83 -17.80 12.89
C LEU A 86 -4.42 -16.96 11.68
N ALA A 87 -4.39 -15.64 11.83
CA ALA A 87 -4.04 -14.71 10.76
C ALA A 87 -2.60 -14.93 10.25
N SER A 88 -1.64 -15.14 11.15
CA SER A 88 -0.24 -15.44 10.81
C SER A 88 -0.12 -16.72 9.98
N VAL A 89 -0.86 -17.76 10.35
CA VAL A 89 -0.88 -19.05 9.64
C VAL A 89 -1.51 -18.89 8.25
N LYS A 90 -2.63 -18.16 8.13
CA LYS A 90 -3.25 -17.84 6.83
C LYS A 90 -2.31 -17.07 5.91
N GLN A 91 -1.57 -16.12 6.46
CA GLN A 91 -0.61 -15.31 5.71
C GLN A 91 0.55 -16.16 5.19
N ALA A 92 1.16 -16.97 6.06
CA ALA A 92 2.24 -17.87 5.66
C ALA A 92 1.80 -18.92 4.62
N ASP A 93 0.56 -19.42 4.73
CA ASP A 93 -0.02 -20.37 3.77
C ASP A 93 -0.18 -19.76 2.37
N VAL A 94 -0.74 -18.55 2.25
CA VAL A 94 -0.89 -17.91 0.93
C VAL A 94 0.47 -17.57 0.32
N GLU A 95 1.43 -17.10 1.12
CA GLU A 95 2.79 -16.82 0.66
C GLU A 95 3.46 -18.09 0.11
N ASN A 96 3.42 -19.19 0.86
CA ASN A 96 3.98 -20.47 0.45
C ASN A 96 3.32 -21.01 -0.84
N LYS A 97 1.99 -20.90 -0.96
CA LYS A 97 1.27 -21.33 -2.17
C LYS A 97 1.64 -20.47 -3.39
N VAL A 98 1.81 -19.17 -3.21
CA VAL A 98 2.28 -18.29 -4.30
C VAL A 98 3.71 -18.65 -4.69
N SER A 99 4.61 -18.90 -3.74
CA SER A 99 5.98 -19.34 -4.06
C SER A 99 5.98 -20.60 -4.92
N LYS A 100 5.17 -21.61 -4.58
CA LYS A 100 5.05 -22.84 -5.40
C LYS A 100 4.55 -22.58 -6.82
N VAL A 101 3.63 -21.63 -6.99
CA VAL A 101 3.18 -21.21 -8.32
C VAL A 101 4.34 -20.59 -9.10
N LEU A 102 5.13 -19.72 -8.48
CA LEU A 102 6.30 -19.11 -9.12
C LEU A 102 7.40 -20.14 -9.43
N ASP A 103 7.65 -21.09 -8.54
CA ASP A 103 8.59 -22.20 -8.76
C ASP A 103 8.17 -23.02 -9.98
N THR A 104 6.87 -23.29 -10.12
CA THR A 104 6.31 -24.01 -11.28
C THR A 104 6.51 -23.23 -12.59
N LEU A 105 6.50 -21.90 -12.53
CA LEU A 105 6.75 -21.03 -13.67
C LEU A 105 8.25 -20.75 -13.91
N GLY A 106 9.15 -21.27 -13.06
CA GLY A 106 10.58 -21.00 -13.13
C GLY A 106 10.96 -19.54 -12.81
N VAL A 107 10.15 -18.85 -12.01
CA VAL A 107 10.37 -17.44 -11.67
C VAL A 107 11.11 -17.34 -10.33
N GLU A 108 12.39 -16.99 -10.41
CA GLU A 108 13.24 -16.75 -9.24
C GLU A 108 13.10 -15.31 -8.76
N THR A 109 12.32 -15.09 -7.69
CA THR A 109 12.17 -13.75 -7.11
C THR A 109 11.78 -13.78 -5.64
N ARG A 110 12.32 -12.83 -4.87
CA ARG A 110 11.82 -12.53 -3.53
C ARG A 110 10.67 -11.54 -3.62
N LEU A 111 9.46 -12.00 -3.36
CA LEU A 111 8.26 -11.17 -3.38
C LEU A 111 8.33 -10.04 -2.34
N TRP A 112 7.80 -8.87 -2.71
CA TRP A 112 7.68 -7.74 -1.80
C TRP A 112 6.49 -7.92 -0.85
N ALA A 113 5.35 -8.34 -1.39
CA ALA A 113 4.15 -8.59 -0.60
C ALA A 113 3.21 -9.56 -1.31
N VAL A 114 2.47 -10.32 -0.50
CA VAL A 114 1.38 -11.18 -0.94
C VAL A 114 0.20 -10.97 0.00
N PHE A 115 -1.01 -10.76 -0.51
CA PHE A 115 -2.19 -10.63 0.34
C PHE A 115 -3.48 -10.96 -0.41
N ARG A 116 -4.51 -11.34 0.35
CA ARG A 116 -5.85 -11.61 -0.17
C ARG A 116 -6.64 -10.32 -0.32
N MET A 117 -7.34 -10.18 -1.43
CA MET A 117 -8.19 -9.03 -1.73
C MET A 117 -9.67 -9.39 -1.61
N GLY A 118 -10.45 -8.45 -1.08
CA GLY A 118 -11.90 -8.58 -0.99
C GLY A 118 -12.39 -9.33 0.26
N ARG A 119 -13.71 -9.54 0.29
CA ARG A 119 -14.42 -10.20 1.39
C ARG A 119 -14.31 -11.71 1.26
N TRP A 120 -14.31 -12.38 2.42
CA TRP A 120 -14.35 -13.83 2.49
C TRP A 120 -15.67 -14.37 1.93
N ASP A 121 -15.61 -15.46 1.19
CA ASP A 121 -16.76 -16.19 0.65
C ASP A 121 -16.48 -17.70 0.77
N ASP A 122 -17.43 -18.45 1.33
CA ASP A 122 -17.29 -19.89 1.54
C ASP A 122 -17.35 -20.68 0.22
N ASN A 123 -17.95 -20.10 -0.82
CA ASN A 123 -18.06 -20.72 -2.14
C ASN A 123 -16.89 -20.37 -3.07
N LYS A 124 -16.06 -19.39 -2.71
CA LYS A 124 -15.03 -18.86 -3.61
C LYS A 124 -13.84 -18.31 -2.86
N SER A 125 -12.65 -18.80 -3.21
CA SER A 125 -11.39 -18.21 -2.76
C SER A 125 -11.21 -16.79 -3.30
N ARG A 126 -10.75 -15.89 -2.43
CA ARG A 126 -10.38 -14.52 -2.73
C ARG A 126 -9.23 -14.45 -3.71
N LEU A 127 -9.21 -13.36 -4.47
CA LEU A 127 -8.09 -12.99 -5.31
C LEU A 127 -6.84 -12.77 -4.45
N THR A 128 -5.68 -13.21 -4.94
CA THR A 128 -4.39 -12.99 -4.29
C THR A 128 -3.63 -11.94 -5.09
N LYS A 129 -3.35 -10.79 -4.46
CA LYS A 129 -2.44 -9.79 -5.04
C LYS A 129 -1.02 -10.13 -4.63
N VAL A 130 -0.13 -10.11 -5.62
CA VAL A 130 1.30 -10.39 -5.47
C VAL A 130 2.05 -9.18 -5.99
N ILE A 131 2.98 -8.65 -5.22
CA ILE A 131 3.80 -7.49 -5.58
C ILE A 131 5.25 -7.95 -5.72
N PHE A 132 5.83 -7.67 -6.88
CA PHE A 132 7.22 -7.98 -7.19
C PHE A 132 8.15 -6.86 -6.71
N PRO A 133 9.41 -7.20 -6.38
CA PRO A 133 10.41 -6.20 -6.05
C PRO A 133 10.64 -5.29 -7.26
N LEU A 134 11.21 -4.11 -7.00
CA LEU A 134 11.73 -3.31 -8.10
C LEU A 134 12.93 -4.06 -8.68
N VAL A 135 12.90 -4.40 -9.97
CA VAL A 135 14.14 -4.80 -10.64
C VAL A 135 15.00 -3.53 -10.68
N PRO A 136 16.18 -3.49 -10.06
CA PRO A 136 17.09 -2.39 -10.30
C PRO A 136 17.45 -2.45 -11.78
N THR A 137 17.25 -1.35 -12.52
CA THR A 137 17.61 -1.19 -13.93
C THR A 137 19.08 -1.53 -14.24
N ILE A 138 19.92 -1.75 -13.21
CA ILE A 138 21.35 -2.03 -13.31
C ILE A 138 21.65 -3.52 -13.55
N LEU A 139 20.66 -4.41 -13.59
CA LEU A 139 20.83 -5.82 -14.00
C LEU A 139 20.09 -6.16 -15.29
N GLN A 140 20.17 -5.30 -16.31
CA GLN A 140 20.15 -5.83 -17.67
C GLN A 140 21.49 -6.53 -17.88
N PHE A 141 21.50 -7.85 -17.73
CA PHE A 141 22.59 -8.65 -18.26
C PHE A 141 22.76 -8.28 -19.73
N SER A 142 23.88 -7.65 -20.05
CA SER A 142 24.37 -7.53 -21.40
C SER A 142 24.65 -8.97 -21.88
N GLY A 143 23.68 -9.55 -22.56
CA GLY A 143 23.91 -10.75 -23.36
C GLY A 143 24.90 -10.36 -24.45
N GLU A 144 26.18 -10.63 -24.21
CA GLU A 144 27.21 -10.65 -25.24
C GLU A 144 26.77 -11.61 -26.35
N PRO A 145 26.67 -11.19 -27.62
CA PRO A 145 26.45 -12.10 -28.72
C PRO A 145 27.74 -12.87 -28.97
N ASN A 146 27.79 -14.12 -28.51
CA ASN A 146 28.88 -15.04 -28.79
C ASN A 146 28.97 -15.27 -30.31
N ARG A 147 30.11 -14.90 -30.91
CA ARG A 147 30.49 -15.21 -32.29
C ARG A 147 31.53 -16.31 -32.30
#